data_AF-A0AAD9KSC8-F1
#
_entry.id   AF-A0AAD9KSC8-F1
#
_cell.length_a   1.000
_cell.length_b   1.000
_cell.length_c   1.000
_cell.angle_alpha   90.00
_cell.angle_beta   90.00
_cell.angle_gamma   90.00
#
_symmetry.space_group_name_H-M   'P 1'
#
loop_
_entity.id
_entity.type
_entity.pdbx_description
1 polymer ?
#
loop_
_entity_poly.entity_id
_entity_poly.type
_entity_poly.pdbx_seq_one_letter_code
_entity_poly.pdbx_strand_id
1 'polypeptide(L)'
;MLRSKVAFRIRQKTTGKGQVSRLSLTLQKQSTISHRESFEQEMDRALAQWEEKENSTPDEEWAALQQVVYNTAKTYLGKLDRKHQDWFDPKDQELQTLMSRRDQAHQRVLQTRSTRSTTAAYQDACRLLQKRTRALKSDWWERTRRVSTID
;
A
#
# COMPACT_ATOMS: atom_id res chain seq x y z
N MET A 1 -25.20 -50.81 -0.45
CA MET A 1 -24.01 -49.94 -0.61
C MET A 1 -23.90 -49.06 0.63
N LEU A 2 -22.99 -49.35 1.56
CA LEU A 2 -22.72 -48.46 2.70
C LEU A 2 -21.92 -47.26 2.21
N ARG A 3 -22.46 -46.05 2.36
CA ARG A 3 -21.69 -44.81 2.18
C ARG A 3 -21.29 -44.30 3.56
N SER A 4 -20.01 -44.38 3.90
CA SER A 4 -19.50 -43.75 5.12
C SER A 4 -19.47 -42.23 4.94
N LYS A 5 -19.89 -41.51 5.98
CA LYS A 5 -19.93 -40.05 6.01
C LYS A 5 -18.76 -39.57 6.89
N VAL A 6 -17.66 -39.15 6.26
CA VAL A 6 -16.52 -38.58 6.99
C VAL A 6 -16.66 -37.07 7.03
N ALA A 7 -16.75 -36.51 8.24
CA ALA A 7 -16.84 -35.07 8.45
C ALA A 7 -15.43 -34.48 8.61
N PHE A 8 -14.88 -33.89 7.55
CA PHE A 8 -13.64 -33.12 7.65
C PHE A 8 -13.96 -31.67 8.04
N ARG A 9 -13.45 -31.23 9.19
CA ARG A 9 -13.41 -29.80 9.55
C ARG A 9 -12.02 -29.27 9.19
N ILE A 10 -11.95 -28.45 8.15
CA ILE A 10 -10.76 -27.65 7.86
C ILE A 10 -10.64 -26.61 8.98
N ARG A 11 -9.61 -26.71 9.82
CA ARG A 11 -9.32 -25.66 10.81
C ARG A 11 -9.09 -24.35 10.06
N GLN A 12 -9.92 -23.34 10.31
CA GLN A 12 -9.62 -21.99 9.87
C GLN A 12 -8.37 -21.51 10.58
N LYS A 13 -7.46 -20.88 9.83
CA LYS A 13 -6.27 -20.25 10.38
C LYS A 13 -6.73 -19.14 11.32
N THR A 14 -6.59 -19.36 12.62
CA THR A 14 -6.74 -18.29 13.61
C THR A 14 -5.62 -17.29 13.34
N THR A 15 -5.95 -16.18 12.68
CA THR A 15 -5.10 -15.00 12.74
C THR A 15 -5.05 -14.62 14.21
N GLY A 16 -3.90 -14.85 14.85
CA GLY A 16 -3.67 -14.40 16.23
C GLY A 16 -4.12 -12.95 16.33
N LYS A 17 -4.77 -12.58 17.45
CA LYS A 17 -5.16 -11.20 17.73
C LYS A 17 -3.96 -10.32 17.36
N GLY A 18 -4.15 -9.49 16.34
CA GLY A 18 -3.05 -8.90 15.60
C GLY A 18 -2.12 -8.16 16.54
N GLN A 19 -0.86 -8.58 16.57
CA GLN A 19 0.20 -7.76 17.11
C GLN A 19 0.14 -6.44 16.31
N VAL A 20 -0.14 -5.32 16.99
CA VAL A 20 -0.28 -4.02 16.34
C VAL A 20 1.02 -3.78 15.56
N SER A 21 0.93 -3.83 14.23
CA SER A 21 2.11 -3.62 13.39
C SER A 21 2.66 -2.24 13.69
N ARG A 22 3.84 -2.18 14.32
CA ARG A 22 4.54 -0.92 14.54
C ARG A 22 4.81 -0.32 13.16
N LEU A 23 4.25 0.86 12.92
CA LEU A 23 4.33 1.57 11.66
C LEU A 23 5.76 2.11 11.51
N SER A 24 6.34 2.01 10.32
CA SER A 24 7.62 2.65 10.04
C SER A 24 7.45 4.16 10.08
N LEU A 25 8.13 4.81 11.02
CA LEU A 25 8.13 6.26 11.20
C LEU A 25 9.09 6.91 10.19
N THR A 26 8.74 8.11 9.72
CA THR A 26 9.50 8.81 8.68
C THR A 26 10.72 9.52 9.28
N LEU A 27 11.94 9.18 8.83
CA LEU A 27 13.15 9.93 9.17
C LEU A 27 13.40 11.15 8.26
N GLN A 28 12.70 11.24 7.11
CA GLN A 28 12.91 12.31 6.13
C GLN A 28 12.61 13.72 6.68
N LYS A 29 11.78 13.84 7.72
CA LYS A 29 11.49 15.11 8.40
C LYS A 29 12.58 15.56 9.38
N GLN A 30 13.58 14.72 9.66
CA GLN A 30 14.65 15.00 10.62
C GLN A 30 15.91 15.61 9.95
N SER A 31 15.87 16.03 8.69
CA SER A 31 17.05 16.60 8.03
C SER A 31 17.42 17.99 8.55
N THR A 32 16.45 18.72 9.10
CA THR A 32 16.59 20.07 9.67
C THR A 32 16.77 20.05 11.18
N ILE A 33 17.81 20.73 11.69
CA ILE A 33 18.19 20.78 13.12
C ILE A 33 17.02 21.23 14.02
N SER A 34 16.30 22.28 13.62
CA SER A 34 15.14 22.80 14.36
C SER A 34 14.00 21.78 14.56
N HIS A 35 13.80 20.87 13.59
CA HIS A 35 12.81 19.80 13.71
C HIS A 35 13.23 18.70 14.69
N ARG A 36 14.53 18.51 14.91
CA ARG A 36 15.07 17.58 15.92
C ARG A 36 14.90 18.15 17.33
N GLU A 37 15.27 19.40 17.53
CA GLU A 37 15.11 20.08 18.82
C GLU A 37 13.64 20.12 19.26
N SER A 38 12.74 20.42 18.33
CA SER A 38 11.30 20.43 18.60
C SER A 38 10.75 19.02 18.89
N PHE A 39 11.35 17.97 18.33
CA PHE A 39 11.00 16.57 18.63
C PHE A 39 11.46 16.15 20.02
N GLU A 40 12.70 16.51 20.37
CA GLU A 40 13.30 16.25 21.68
C GLU A 40 12.46 16.92 22.77
N GLN A 41 12.11 18.19 22.60
CA GLN A 41 11.24 18.92 23.53
C GLN A 41 9.86 18.25 23.70
N GLU A 42 9.28 17.74 22.61
CA GLU A 42 7.98 17.07 22.68
C GLU A 42 8.08 15.69 23.35
N MET A 43 9.20 14.99 23.19
CA MET A 43 9.48 13.76 23.93
C MET A 43 9.68 14.00 25.42
N ASP A 44 10.47 15.01 25.77
CA ASP A 44 10.72 15.38 27.16
C ASP A 44 9.41 15.75 27.87
N ARG A 45 8.52 16.47 27.19
CA ARG A 45 7.17 16.77 27.70
C ARG A 45 6.32 15.52 27.88
N ALA A 46 6.30 14.62 26.90
CA ALA A 46 5.51 13.40 26.96
C ALA A 46 5.99 12.46 28.08
N LEU A 47 7.31 12.41 28.31
CA LEU A 47 7.91 11.63 29.40
C LEU A 47 7.69 12.30 30.76
N ALA A 48 7.70 13.63 30.85
CA ALA A 48 7.39 14.35 32.09
C ALA A 48 5.91 14.22 32.52
N GLN A 49 5.00 14.00 31.57
CA GLN A 49 3.58 13.71 31.84
C GLN A 49 3.33 12.23 32.15
N TRP A 50 4.30 11.35 31.92
CA TRP A 50 4.16 9.93 32.22
C TRP A 50 4.36 9.71 33.71
N GLU A 51 3.32 9.26 34.38
CA GLU A 51 3.35 8.88 35.79
C GLU A 51 3.30 7.35 35.93
N GLU A 52 4.06 6.84 36.90
CA GLU A 52 4.04 5.44 37.29
C GLU A 52 2.68 5.11 37.93
N LYS A 53 2.06 4.01 37.49
CA LYS A 53 0.78 3.58 38.03
C LYS A 53 1.03 2.72 39.26
N GLU A 54 0.67 3.24 40.42
CA GLU A 54 0.72 2.52 41.69
C GLU A 54 -0.05 1.18 41.57
N ASN A 55 0.65 0.05 41.78
CA ASN A 55 0.22 -1.35 41.63
C ASN A 55 0.34 -2.01 40.24
N SER A 56 1.20 -1.52 39.36
CA SER A 56 1.47 -2.17 38.07
C SER A 56 2.63 -3.17 38.15
N THR A 57 2.62 -4.19 37.29
CA THR A 57 3.80 -5.05 37.14
C THR A 57 4.87 -4.34 36.29
N PRO A 58 6.17 -4.62 36.49
CA PRO A 58 7.24 -3.99 35.70
C PRO A 58 7.07 -4.16 34.18
N ASP A 59 6.49 -5.28 33.74
CA ASP A 59 6.20 -5.53 32.32
C ASP A 59 5.09 -4.61 31.78
N GLU A 60 4.09 -4.29 32.60
CA GLU A 60 2.99 -3.39 32.24
C GLU A 60 3.45 -1.93 32.20
N GLU A 61 4.34 -1.54 33.12
CA GLU A 61 4.96 -0.22 33.14
C GLU A 61 5.86 0.00 31.93
N TRP A 62 6.71 -0.99 31.61
CA TRP A 62 7.54 -0.94 30.42
C TRP A 62 6.71 -0.89 29.13
N ALA A 63 5.63 -1.68 29.06
CA ALA A 63 4.70 -1.63 27.94
C ALA A 63 4.04 -0.25 27.82
N ALA A 64 3.63 0.36 28.93
CA ALA A 64 3.04 1.70 28.95
C ALA A 64 4.02 2.77 28.47
N LEU A 65 5.27 2.74 28.96
CA LEU A 65 6.33 3.65 28.54
C LEU A 65 6.61 3.52 27.03
N GLN A 66 6.73 2.29 26.53
CA GLN A 66 6.90 2.04 25.10
C GLN A 66 5.75 2.60 24.26
N GLN A 67 4.51 2.53 24.76
CA GLN A 67 3.35 3.10 24.07
C GLN A 67 3.40 4.62 24.03
N VAL A 68 3.78 5.28 25.12
CA VAL A 68 3.95 6.74 25.16
C VAL A 68 4.98 7.18 24.14
N VAL A 69 6.19 6.60 24.19
CA VAL A 69 7.28 6.92 23.26
C VAL A 69 6.85 6.70 21.80
N TYR A 70 6.22 5.56 21.52
CA TYR A 70 5.77 5.25 20.16
C TYR A 70 4.66 6.19 19.68
N ASN A 71 3.71 6.56 20.53
CA ASN A 71 2.61 7.44 20.16
C ASN A 71 3.09 8.86 19.88
N THR A 72 3.97 9.41 20.74
CA THR A 72 4.57 10.72 20.52
C THR A 72 5.45 10.73 19.27
N ALA A 73 6.17 9.64 19.00
CA ALA A 73 7.00 9.53 17.80
C ALA A 73 6.13 9.44 16.54
N LYS A 74 5.00 8.74 16.63
CA LYS A 74 4.02 8.61 15.56
C LYS A 74 3.27 9.90 15.26
N THR A 75 2.89 10.69 16.27
CA THR A 75 2.23 11.99 16.07
C THR A 75 3.19 12.99 15.43
N TYR A 76 4.42 13.06 15.92
CA TYR A 76 5.39 14.05 15.48
C TYR A 76 6.06 13.69 14.14
N LEU A 77 6.64 12.49 14.02
CA LEU A 77 7.33 12.06 12.78
C LEU A 77 6.34 11.72 11.68
N GLY A 78 5.15 11.24 12.04
CA GLY A 78 4.16 10.74 11.10
C GLY A 78 4.57 9.41 10.46
N LYS A 79 3.63 8.79 9.76
CA LYS A 79 3.88 7.55 9.03
C LYS A 79 4.68 7.85 7.76
N LEU A 80 5.57 6.92 7.40
CA LEU A 80 6.19 6.93 6.09
C LEU A 80 5.09 6.86 5.03
N ASP A 81 4.85 7.97 4.34
CA ASP A 81 3.94 7.97 3.21
C ASP A 81 4.61 7.12 2.11
N ARG A 82 3.98 5.99 1.78
CA ARG A 82 4.44 5.16 0.67
C ARG A 82 4.07 5.91 -0.59
N LYS A 83 4.96 6.80 -1.04
CA LYS A 83 4.91 7.36 -2.38
C LYS A 83 5.16 6.21 -3.36
N HIS A 84 4.10 5.50 -3.73
CA HIS A 84 4.13 4.70 -4.94
C HIS A 84 4.32 5.71 -6.08
N GLN A 85 5.53 5.77 -6.63
CA GLN A 85 5.75 6.51 -7.87
C GLN A 85 4.86 5.85 -8.92
N ASP A 86 3.79 6.56 -9.29
CA ASP A 86 2.81 6.04 -10.21
C ASP A 86 3.39 6.14 -11.62
N TRP A 87 3.70 5.00 -12.22
CA TRP A 87 4.10 4.92 -13.63
C TRP A 87 2.89 5.10 -14.56
N PHE A 88 1.67 5.09 -13.99
CA PHE A 88 0.42 5.32 -14.69
C PHE A 88 0.06 6.81 -14.65
N ASP A 89 -0.01 7.45 -15.82
CA ASP A 89 -0.53 8.81 -15.95
C ASP A 89 -2.01 8.77 -16.39
N PRO A 90 -2.95 9.21 -15.54
CA PRO A 90 -4.36 9.29 -15.90
C PRO A 90 -4.65 10.24 -17.08
N LYS A 91 -3.72 11.16 -17.39
CA LYS A 91 -3.84 12.15 -18.47
C LYS A 91 -3.27 11.67 -19.81
N ASP A 92 -2.75 10.44 -19.89
CA ASP A 92 -2.28 9.87 -21.17
C ASP A 92 -3.48 9.69 -22.13
N GLN A 93 -3.55 10.58 -23.13
CA GLN A 93 -4.62 10.60 -24.13
C GLN A 93 -4.67 9.32 -24.98
N GLU A 94 -3.51 8.72 -25.26
CA GLU A 94 -3.43 7.46 -26.01
C GLU A 94 -4.03 6.32 -25.17
N LEU A 95 -3.70 6.29 -23.88
CA LEU A 95 -4.22 5.30 -22.95
C LEU A 95 -5.74 5.42 -22.77
N GLN A 96 -6.26 6.63 -22.60
CA GLN A 96 -7.71 6.89 -22.51
C GLN A 96 -8.44 6.47 -23.79
N THR A 97 -7.85 6.73 -24.96
CA THR A 97 -8.41 6.31 -26.25
C THR A 97 -8.45 4.78 -26.37
N LEU A 98 -7.38 4.09 -25.96
CA LEU A 98 -7.32 2.62 -25.97
C LEU A 98 -8.31 1.99 -24.98
N MET A 99 -8.50 2.59 -23.81
CA MET A 99 -9.51 2.18 -22.83
C MET A 99 -10.92 2.32 -23.40
N SER A 100 -11.23 3.48 -23.99
CA SER A 100 -12.53 3.71 -24.64
C SER A 100 -12.79 2.70 -25.77
N ARG A 101 -11.78 2.42 -26.61
CA ARG A 101 -11.88 1.42 -27.68
C ARG A 101 -12.13 0.01 -27.15
N ARG A 102 -11.46 -0.38 -26.07
CA ARG A 102 -11.71 -1.66 -25.38
C ARG A 102 -13.15 -1.72 -24.87
N ASP A 103 -13.62 -0.66 -24.21
CA ASP A 103 -14.94 -0.61 -23.59
C ASP A 103 -16.05 -0.68 -24.63
N GLN A 104 -15.91 0.05 -25.73
CA GLN A 104 -16.83 -0.04 -26.86
C GLN A 104 -16.85 -1.44 -27.49
N ALA A 105 -15.67 -2.06 -27.67
CA ALA A 105 -15.58 -3.42 -28.22
C ALA A 105 -16.23 -4.45 -27.27
N HIS A 106 -16.02 -4.30 -25.96
CA HIS A 106 -16.64 -5.14 -24.94
C HIS A 106 -18.16 -4.98 -24.94
N GLN A 107 -18.63 -3.73 -24.99
CA GLN A 107 -20.06 -3.43 -25.05
C GLN A 107 -20.72 -4.04 -26.29
N ARG A 108 -20.05 -4.02 -27.45
CA ARG A 108 -20.55 -4.71 -28.67
C ARG A 108 -20.63 -6.22 -28.47
N VAL A 109 -19.64 -6.84 -27.81
CA VAL A 109 -19.67 -8.28 -27.48
C VAL A 109 -20.82 -8.61 -26.53
N LEU A 110 -21.17 -7.71 -25.61
CA LEU A 110 -22.28 -7.91 -24.67
C LEU A 110 -23.66 -7.68 -25.31
N GLN A 111 -23.78 -6.70 -26.19
CA GLN A 111 -25.06 -6.31 -26.81
C GLN A 111 -25.46 -7.19 -28.00
N THR A 112 -24.49 -7.79 -28.69
CA THR A 112 -24.73 -8.64 -29.86
C THR A 112 -24.42 -10.10 -29.55
N ARG A 113 -24.92 -11.04 -30.38
CA ARG A 113 -24.49 -12.43 -30.28
C ARG A 113 -23.00 -12.51 -30.57
N SER A 114 -22.23 -12.91 -29.56
CA SER A 114 -20.77 -13.03 -29.65
C SER A 114 -20.36 -13.83 -30.88
N THR A 115 -19.75 -13.12 -31.83
CA THR A 115 -19.27 -13.66 -33.10
C THR A 115 -17.74 -13.70 -33.04
N ARG A 116 -17.10 -14.58 -33.80
CA ARG A 116 -15.63 -14.67 -33.85
C ARG A 116 -14.97 -13.31 -34.14
N SER A 117 -15.57 -12.50 -35.01
CA SER A 117 -15.10 -11.15 -35.34
C SER A 117 -15.20 -10.17 -34.18
N THR A 118 -16.34 -10.11 -33.47
CA THR A 118 -16.53 -9.18 -32.33
C THR A 118 -15.60 -9.53 -31.16
N THR A 119 -15.40 -10.83 -30.92
CA THR A 119 -14.48 -11.32 -29.89
C THR A 119 -13.02 -11.03 -30.26
N ALA A 120 -12.64 -11.23 -31.53
CA ALA A 120 -11.30 -10.88 -32.01
C ALA A 120 -11.02 -9.37 -31.87
N ALA A 121 -11.99 -8.51 -32.24
CA ALA A 121 -11.85 -7.06 -32.09
C ALA A 121 -11.67 -6.62 -30.62
N TYR A 122 -12.38 -7.26 -29.68
CA TYR A 122 -12.18 -7.02 -28.24
C TYR A 122 -10.81 -7.50 -27.76
N GLN A 123 -10.38 -8.70 -28.17
CA GLN A 123 -9.06 -9.23 -27.84
C GLN A 123 -7.94 -8.33 -28.38
N ASP A 124 -8.08 -7.82 -29.60
CA ASP A 124 -7.13 -6.87 -30.20
C ASP A 124 -7.07 -5.55 -29.43
N ALA A 125 -8.22 -5.00 -29.02
CA ALA A 125 -8.28 -3.79 -28.20
C ALA A 125 -7.60 -4.01 -26.83
N CYS A 126 -7.84 -5.15 -26.19
CA CYS A 126 -7.15 -5.55 -24.96
C CYS A 126 -5.64 -5.66 -25.15
N ARG A 127 -5.19 -6.30 -26.25
CA ARG A 127 -3.76 -6.45 -26.56
C ARG A 127 -3.08 -5.10 -26.75
N LEU A 128 -3.72 -4.18 -27.47
CA LEU A 128 -3.19 -2.83 -27.70
C LEU A 128 -3.07 -2.04 -26.38
N LEU A 129 -4.12 -2.06 -25.55
CA LEU A 129 -4.09 -1.44 -24.23
C LEU A 129 -2.95 -1.99 -23.37
N GLN A 130 -2.84 -3.33 -23.28
CA GLN A 130 -1.77 -3.97 -22.52
C GLN A 130 -0.37 -3.62 -23.05
N LYS A 131 -0.20 -3.51 -24.37
CA LYS A 131 1.08 -3.13 -24.98
C LYS A 131 1.49 -1.71 -24.54
N ARG A 132 0.57 -0.75 -24.60
CA ARG A 132 0.82 0.64 -24.16
C ARG A 132 1.15 0.70 -22.67
N THR A 133 0.35 0.04 -21.83
CA THR A 133 0.56 -0.01 -20.39
C THR A 133 1.93 -0.62 -20.01
N ARG A 134 2.37 -1.67 -20.71
CA ARG A 134 3.70 -2.26 -20.50
C ARG A 134 4.82 -1.32 -20.93
N ALA A 135 4.65 -0.59 -22.03
CA ALA A 135 5.64 0.39 -22.50
C ALA A 135 5.82 1.52 -21.47
N LEU A 136 4.72 2.12 -20.99
CA LEU A 136 4.76 3.15 -19.94
C LEU A 136 5.52 2.68 -18.69
N LYS A 137 5.27 1.44 -18.26
CA LYS A 137 5.99 0.84 -17.14
C LYS A 137 7.49 0.68 -17.43
N SER A 138 7.85 0.18 -18.62
CA SER A 138 9.25 0.02 -19.01
C SER A 138 9.99 1.36 -19.07
N ASP A 139 9.40 2.38 -19.69
CA ASP A 139 9.96 3.73 -19.80
C ASP A 139 10.20 4.34 -18.42
N TRP A 140 9.26 4.12 -17.49
CA TRP A 140 9.41 4.53 -16.10
C TRP A 140 10.59 3.84 -15.43
N TRP A 141 10.74 2.51 -15.58
CA TRP A 141 11.89 1.78 -15.03
C TRP A 141 13.22 2.27 -15.62
N GLU A 142 13.26 2.59 -16.91
CA GLU A 142 14.45 3.16 -17.54
C GLU A 142 14.79 4.55 -16.99
N ARG A 143 13.78 5.41 -16.83
CA ARG A 143 13.96 6.75 -16.25
C ARG A 143 14.48 6.65 -14.81
N THR A 144 13.85 5.83 -13.97
CA THR A 144 14.27 5.62 -12.58
C THR A 144 15.69 5.04 -12.51
N ARG A 145 16.04 4.09 -13.39
CA ARG A 145 17.40 3.53 -13.46
C ARG A 145 18.44 4.60 -13.79
N ARG A 146 18.15 5.49 -14.74
CA ARG A 146 19.06 6.59 -15.12
C ARG A 146 19.28 7.58 -13.98
N VAL A 147 18.22 7.95 -13.26
CA VAL A 147 18.33 8.86 -12.09
C VAL A 147 19.20 8.24 -11.00
N SER A 148 19.04 6.95 -10.71
CA SER A 148 19.84 6.25 -9.68
C SER A 148 21.32 6.03 -10.04
N THR A 149 21.77 6.36 -11.26
CA THR A 149 23.17 6.20 -11.67
C THR A 149 23.95 7.53 -11.56
N ILE A 150 23.25 8.65 -11.33
CA ILE A 150 23.84 10.01 -11.29
C ILE A 150 24.09 10.48 -9.85
N ASP A 151 23.46 9.83 -8.85
CA ASP A 151 23.71 10.02 -7.41
C ASP A 151 24.63 8.92 -6.86
#